data_AF-A0A2A2TFF8-F1
#
_entry.id   AF-A0A2A2TFF8-F1
#
_cell.length_a   1.000
_cell.length_b   1.000
_cell.length_c   1.000
_cell.angle_alpha   90.00
_cell.angle_beta   90.00
_cell.angle_gamma   90.00
#
_symmetry.space_group_name_H-M   'P 1'
#
loop_
_entity.id
_entity.type
_entity.pdbx_description
1 polymer ?
#
loop_
_entity_poly.entity_id
_entity_poly.type
_entity_poly.pdbx_seq_one_letter_code
_entity_poly.pdbx_strand_id
1 'polypeptide(L)'
;MVLAVPFDIESASEQLKNELKQLWGTQKVGWRTAATYDALEVILDGLQQIDNPTRQDLYNVLSSKSFKSSGMTGEIKFDDNSDRKVEPKDKNRLGILVKVSDRKCKPEDKDDNPKYRFCTIQP
;
A
#
# COMPACT_ATOMS: atom_id res chain seq x y z
N MET A 1 1.96 22.99 -7.00
CA MET A 1 1.87 22.56 -5.59
C MET A 1 2.28 21.10 -5.51
N VAL A 2 3.10 20.74 -4.52
CA VAL A 2 3.49 19.36 -4.23
C VAL A 2 2.86 18.95 -2.90
N LEU A 3 2.32 17.74 -2.84
CA LEU A 3 1.67 17.18 -1.66
C LEU A 3 2.28 15.82 -1.34
N ALA A 4 2.39 15.50 -0.05
CA ALA A 4 2.64 14.13 0.39
C ALA A 4 1.29 13.41 0.53
N VAL A 5 1.15 12.26 -0.14
CA VAL A 5 -0.03 11.40 -0.02
C VAL A 5 0.36 10.05 0.58
N PRO A 6 -0.52 9.43 1.38
CA PRO A 6 -0.19 8.17 2.05
C PRO A 6 0.00 7.01 1.07
N PHE A 7 -0.67 7.02 -0.08
CA PHE A 7 -0.62 5.97 -1.10
C PHE A 7 -1.05 6.53 -2.46
N ASP A 8 -0.47 6.00 -3.53
CA ASP A 8 -0.89 6.23 -4.90
C ASP A 8 -0.99 4.89 -5.65
N ILE A 9 -2.18 4.62 -6.20
CA ILE A 9 -2.47 3.38 -6.93
C ILE A 9 -1.62 3.23 -8.19
N GLU A 10 -1.15 4.33 -8.79
CA GLU A 10 -0.34 4.25 -10.00
C GLU A 10 1.02 3.59 -9.79
N SER A 11 1.53 3.62 -8.56
CA SER A 11 2.75 2.87 -8.21
C SER A 11 2.54 1.35 -8.13
N ALA A 12 1.33 0.83 -8.38
CA ALA A 12 0.99 -0.59 -8.18
C ALA A 12 1.35 -1.44 -9.38
N SER A 13 1.60 -2.73 -9.12
CA SER A 13 1.74 -3.70 -10.19
C SER A 13 0.45 -3.77 -11.01
N GLU A 14 0.61 -3.96 -12.32
CA GLU A 14 -0.54 -4.14 -13.22
C GLU A 14 -1.34 -5.41 -12.89
N GLN A 15 -0.67 -6.42 -12.32
CA GLN A 15 -1.33 -7.63 -11.80
C GLN A 15 -2.37 -7.27 -10.74
N LEU A 16 -1.97 -6.51 -9.71
CA LEU A 16 -2.87 -6.08 -8.65
C LEU A 16 -4.01 -5.22 -9.20
N LYS A 17 -3.72 -4.27 -10.10
CA LYS A 17 -4.76 -3.46 -10.74
C LYS A 17 -5.78 -4.33 -11.48
N ASN A 18 -5.33 -5.38 -12.17
CA ASN A 18 -6.21 -6.31 -12.89
C ASN A 18 -7.08 -7.15 -11.93
N GLU A 19 -6.52 -7.62 -10.82
CA GLU A 19 -7.29 -8.33 -9.78
C GLU A 19 -8.38 -7.44 -9.18
N LEU A 20 -8.06 -6.18 -8.85
CA LEU A 20 -9.04 -5.20 -8.38
C LEU A 20 -10.17 -4.99 -9.39
N LYS A 21 -9.83 -4.96 -10.68
CA LYS A 21 -10.83 -4.83 -11.76
C LYS A 21 -11.72 -6.05 -11.84
N GLN A 22 -11.17 -7.26 -11.69
CA GLN A 22 -11.94 -8.50 -11.70
C GLN A 22 -12.88 -8.59 -10.50
N LEU A 23 -12.41 -8.23 -9.31
CA LEU A 23 -13.18 -8.34 -8.07
C LEU A 23 -14.21 -7.22 -7.90
N TRP A 24 -13.83 -5.98 -8.21
CA TRP A 24 -14.61 -4.77 -7.87
C TRP A 24 -14.95 -3.89 -9.08
N GLY A 25 -14.60 -4.30 -10.30
CA GLY A 25 -14.89 -3.53 -11.52
C GLY A 25 -14.06 -2.25 -11.68
N THR A 26 -13.08 -2.01 -10.80
CA THR A 26 -12.24 -0.80 -10.81
C THR A 26 -10.76 -1.13 -10.61
N GLN A 27 -9.88 -0.39 -11.28
CA GLN A 27 -8.43 -0.43 -11.06
C GLN A 27 -7.96 0.63 -10.06
N LYS A 28 -8.88 1.50 -9.61
CA LYS A 28 -8.59 2.65 -8.75
C LYS A 28 -9.15 2.41 -7.36
N VAL A 29 -8.28 2.41 -6.36
CA VAL A 29 -8.63 2.35 -4.93
C VAL A 29 -7.82 3.36 -4.13
N GLY A 30 -8.36 3.78 -2.98
CA GLY A 30 -7.69 4.73 -2.08
C GLY A 30 -6.82 4.07 -1.03
N TRP A 31 -6.10 4.90 -0.26
CA TRP A 31 -5.19 4.45 0.80
C TRP A 31 -5.88 3.59 1.87
N ARG A 32 -7.16 3.81 2.17
CA ARG A 32 -7.91 3.02 3.17
C ARG A 32 -8.04 1.56 2.73
N THR A 33 -8.33 1.33 1.46
CA THR A 33 -8.43 -0.02 0.89
C THR A 33 -7.07 -0.69 0.89
N ALA A 34 -6.02 0.01 0.45
CA ALA A 34 -4.66 -0.52 0.47
C ALA A 34 -4.18 -0.87 1.88
N ALA A 35 -4.41 0.00 2.86
CA ALA A 35 -4.03 -0.24 4.26
C ALA A 35 -4.82 -1.39 4.90
N THR A 36 -6.11 -1.54 4.54
CA THR A 36 -6.94 -2.66 5.03
C THR A 36 -6.47 -3.98 4.42
N TYR A 37 -6.12 -3.99 3.13
CA TYR A 37 -5.54 -5.15 2.47
C TYR A 37 -4.25 -5.58 3.15
N ASP A 38 -3.32 -4.64 3.34
CA ASP A 38 -2.06 -4.89 4.05
C ASP A 38 -2.27 -5.42 5.48
N ALA A 39 -3.22 -4.87 6.22
CA ALA A 39 -3.51 -5.32 7.58
C ALA A 39 -4.04 -6.77 7.61
N LEU A 40 -4.84 -7.16 6.61
CA LEU A 40 -5.32 -8.53 6.49
C LEU A 40 -4.17 -9.50 6.18
N GLU A 41 -3.31 -9.17 5.20
CA GLU A 41 -2.14 -10.00 4.85
C GLU A 41 -1.23 -10.22 6.08
N VAL A 42 -0.96 -9.15 6.85
CA VAL A 42 -0.17 -9.25 8.09
C VAL A 42 -0.80 -10.22 9.09
N ILE A 43 -2.12 -10.12 9.30
CA ILE A 43 -2.83 -11.01 10.23
C ILE A 43 -2.80 -12.45 9.72
N LEU A 44 -3.03 -12.67 8.43
CA LEU A 44 -2.99 -14.01 7.83
C LEU A 44 -1.61 -14.64 7.95
N ASP A 45 -0.56 -13.95 7.53
CA ASP A 45 0.83 -14.41 7.61
C ASP A 45 1.27 -14.67 9.06
N GLY A 46 0.77 -13.85 10.00
CA GLY A 46 1.02 -14.04 11.44
C GLY A 46 0.31 -15.29 11.98
N LEU A 47 -0.96 -15.48 11.64
CA LEU A 47 -1.74 -16.64 12.08
C LEU A 47 -1.22 -17.96 11.50
N GLN A 48 -0.69 -17.96 10.28
CA GLN A 48 -0.09 -19.16 9.65
C GLN A 48 1.15 -19.69 10.40
N GLN A 49 1.78 -18.88 11.25
CA GLN A 49 2.96 -19.29 12.03
C GLN A 49 2.59 -19.90 13.39
N ILE A 50 1.30 -20.07 13.69
CA ILE A 50 0.81 -20.45 15.02
C ILE A 50 -0.18 -21.62 14.89
N ASP A 51 0.11 -22.75 15.53
CA ASP A 51 -0.76 -23.93 15.45
C ASP A 51 -2.10 -23.75 16.19
N ASN A 52 -2.10 -23.08 17.34
CA ASN A 52 -3.30 -22.79 18.16
C ASN A 52 -3.33 -21.31 18.55
N PRO A 53 -3.83 -20.42 17.67
CA PRO A 53 -3.62 -19.00 17.80
C PRO A 53 -4.39 -18.36 18.96
N THR A 54 -3.67 -17.69 19.85
CA THR A 54 -4.24 -16.68 20.75
C THR A 54 -3.91 -15.27 20.30
N ARG A 55 -4.61 -14.26 20.85
CA ARG A 55 -4.28 -12.84 20.60
C ARG A 55 -2.84 -12.51 21.01
N GLN A 56 -2.34 -13.11 22.10
CA GLN A 56 -0.99 -12.87 22.57
C GLN A 56 0.05 -13.52 21.65
N ASP A 57 -0.23 -14.72 21.15
CA ASP A 57 0.68 -15.39 20.20
C ASP A 57 0.80 -14.59 18.91
N LEU A 58 -0.33 -14.10 18.38
CA LEU A 58 -0.31 -13.24 17.19
C LEU A 58 0.50 -11.96 17.47
N TYR A 59 0.26 -11.29 18.59
CA TYR A 59 1.07 -10.11 18.96
C TYR A 59 2.56 -10.44 19.03
N ASN A 60 2.95 -11.56 19.64
CA ASN A 60 4.34 -11.97 19.76
C ASN A 60 4.99 -12.25 18.40
N VAL A 61 4.26 -12.92 17.48
CA VAL A 61 4.72 -13.16 16.11
C VAL A 61 4.90 -11.85 15.37
N LEU A 62 3.90 -10.96 15.38
CA LEU A 62 3.97 -9.67 14.68
C LEU A 62 5.04 -8.74 15.24
N SER A 63 5.34 -8.83 16.54
CA SER A 63 6.38 -8.05 17.22
C SER A 63 7.80 -8.60 17.00
N SER A 64 7.94 -9.77 16.35
CA SER A 64 9.25 -10.36 16.10
C SER A 64 10.04 -9.55 15.06
N LYS A 65 11.33 -9.32 15.31
CA LYS A 65 12.25 -8.66 14.35
C LYS A 65 12.42 -9.44 13.04
N SER A 66 12.10 -10.73 13.03
CA SER A 66 12.13 -11.57 11.83
C SER A 66 10.81 -11.57 11.06
N PHE A 67 9.73 -11.06 11.66
CA PHE A 67 8.43 -11.02 11.00
C PHE A 67 8.45 -10.05 9.82
N LYS A 68 7.87 -10.50 8.72
CA LYS A 68 7.62 -9.70 7.53
C LYS A 68 6.41 -10.25 6.80
N SER A 69 5.68 -9.36 6.16
CA SER A 69 4.57 -9.69 5.25
C SER A 69 4.72 -8.88 3.96
N SER A 70 4.04 -9.28 2.91
CA SER A 70 3.99 -8.55 1.64
C SER A 70 2.57 -8.15 1.33
N GLY A 71 2.34 -6.86 1.13
CA GLY A 71 1.03 -6.32 0.81
C GLY A 71 1.02 -5.41 -0.41
N MET A 72 -0.12 -4.75 -0.60
CA MET A 72 -0.37 -3.80 -1.66
C MET A 72 0.61 -2.63 -1.65
N THR A 73 1.06 -2.17 -0.47
CA THR A 73 2.00 -1.05 -0.37
C THR A 73 3.48 -1.47 -0.30
N GLY A 74 3.77 -2.77 -0.48
CA GLY A 74 5.13 -3.32 -0.43
C GLY A 74 5.36 -4.22 0.78
N GLU A 75 6.63 -4.36 1.19
CA GLU A 75 6.98 -5.16 2.35
C GLU A 75 6.50 -4.47 3.65
N ILE A 76 6.08 -5.28 4.61
CA ILE A 76 5.54 -4.83 5.89
C ILE A 76 6.40 -5.42 6.99
N LYS A 77 6.93 -4.54 7.83
CA LYS A 77 7.72 -4.83 9.04
C LYS A 77 7.32 -3.84 10.12
N PHE A 78 7.56 -4.20 11.37
CA PHE A 78 7.30 -3.34 12.53
C PHE A 78 8.60 -2.96 13.23
N ASP A 79 8.64 -1.77 13.82
CA ASP A 79 9.73 -1.33 14.68
C ASP A 79 9.50 -1.72 16.14
N ASP A 80 10.43 -1.33 17.03
CA ASP A 80 10.33 -1.66 18.46
C ASP A 80 9.15 -0.96 19.17
N ASN A 81 8.50 0.04 18.53
CA ASN A 81 7.27 0.70 19.01
C ASN A 81 6.00 0.08 18.41
N SER A 82 6.11 -1.02 17.66
CA SER A 82 5.02 -1.62 16.89
C SER A 82 4.47 -0.73 15.76
N ASP A 83 5.20 0.31 15.38
CA ASP A 83 4.86 1.14 14.22
C ASP A 83 5.35 0.47 12.94
N ARG A 84 4.65 0.71 11.84
CA ARG A 84 5.09 0.20 10.54
C ARG A 84 6.40 0.85 10.15
N LYS A 85 7.41 0.01 9.90
CA LYS A 85 8.73 0.44 9.47
C LYS A 85 8.69 0.88 8.00
N VAL A 86 9.17 2.10 7.73
CA VAL A 86 9.26 2.65 6.37
C VAL A 86 10.73 2.97 6.08
N GLU A 87 11.44 2.03 5.45
CA GLU A 87 12.83 2.23 5.02
C GLU A 87 12.91 2.41 3.50
N PRO A 88 13.73 3.34 2.99
CA PRO A 88 13.87 3.57 1.54
C PRO A 88 14.24 2.31 0.74
N LYS A 89 15.01 1.39 1.33
CA LYS A 89 15.45 0.14 0.70
C LYS A 89 14.33 -0.87 0.46
N ASP A 90 13.25 -0.80 1.23
CA ASP A 90 12.12 -1.73 1.13
C ASP A 90 11.17 -1.34 -0.02
N LYS A 91 11.45 -0.21 -0.71
CA LYS A 91 10.65 0.34 -1.82
C LYS A 91 9.16 0.46 -1.47
N ASN A 92 8.88 0.76 -0.20
CA ASN A 92 7.53 0.94 0.30
C ASN A 92 6.83 2.08 -0.44
N ARG A 93 5.57 1.86 -0.78
CA ARG A 93 4.75 2.77 -1.58
C ARG A 93 3.94 3.70 -0.69
N LEU A 94 4.55 4.12 0.41
CA LEU A 94 3.98 4.97 1.44
C LEU A 94 4.62 6.34 1.40
N GLY A 95 3.83 7.39 1.67
CA GLY A 95 4.35 8.76 1.74
C GLY A 95 4.88 9.28 0.39
N ILE A 96 4.12 9.05 -0.68
CA ILE A 96 4.51 9.40 -2.05
C ILE A 96 4.30 10.91 -2.27
N LEU A 97 5.26 11.55 -2.95
CA LEU A 97 5.12 12.94 -3.38
C LEU A 97 4.39 13.02 -4.72
N VAL A 98 3.33 13.82 -4.75
CA VAL A 98 2.53 14.07 -5.95
C VAL A 98 2.50 15.55 -6.26
N LYS A 99 2.55 15.89 -7.54
CA LYS A 99 2.31 17.23 -8.05
C LYS A 99 0.83 17.36 -8.40
N VAL A 100 0.18 18.40 -7.86
CA VAL A 100 -1.17 18.76 -8.29
C VAL A 100 -1.09 19.43 -9.66
N SER A 101 -1.84 18.90 -10.62
CA SER A 101 -1.84 19.31 -12.02
C SER A 101 -3.27 19.48 -12.52
N ASP A 102 -3.52 20.51 -13.31
CA ASP A 102 -4.75 20.69 -14.11
C ASP A 102 -4.66 19.99 -15.48
N ARG A 103 -3.50 19.42 -15.81
CA ARG A 103 -3.23 18.64 -17.03
C ARG A 103 -3.09 17.16 -16.72
N LYS A 104 -3.20 16.33 -17.76
CA LYS A 104 -2.91 14.89 -17.72
C LYS A 104 -1.52 14.60 -17.13
N CYS A 105 -1.38 13.49 -16.42
CA CYS A 105 -0.09 13.06 -15.88
C CYS A 105 0.74 12.34 -16.94
N LYS A 106 0.07 11.57 -17.80
CA LYS A 106 0.64 10.92 -18.99
C LYS A 106 -0.20 11.21 -20.23
N PRO A 107 0.38 11.23 -21.45
CA PRO A 107 -0.35 11.47 -22.69
C PRO A 107 -1.55 10.52 -22.89
N GLU A 108 -1.38 9.26 -22.50
CA GLU A 108 -2.37 8.18 -22.59
C GLU A 108 -3.49 8.24 -21.54
N ASP A 109 -3.39 9.11 -20.53
CA ASP A 109 -4.42 9.22 -19.51
C ASP A 109 -5.77 9.61 -20.14
N LYS A 110 -6.84 8.91 -19.74
CA LYS A 110 -8.19 9.26 -20.17
C LYS A 110 -8.52 10.68 -19.71
N ASP A 111 -9.17 11.42 -20.61
CA ASP A 111 -9.69 12.75 -20.29
C ASP A 111 -11.08 12.63 -19.66
N ASP A 112 -11.10 12.17 -18.42
CA ASP A 112 -12.27 12.08 -17.55
C ASP A 112 -12.65 13.45 -16.92
N ASN A 113 -12.07 14.53 -17.44
CA ASN A 113 -12.29 15.93 -17.05
C ASN A 113 -12.28 16.23 -15.53
N PRO A 114 -11.33 15.68 -14.73
CA PRO A 114 -11.21 16.03 -13.33
C PRO A 114 -10.65 17.45 -13.21
N LYS A 115 -11.17 18.23 -12.25
CA LYS A 115 -10.69 19.60 -11.97
C LYS A 115 -9.18 19.63 -11.67
N TYR A 116 -8.67 18.60 -10.99
CA TYR A 116 -7.24 18.42 -10.70
C TYR A 116 -6.88 16.94 -10.71
N ARG A 117 -5.61 16.66 -11.04
CA ARG A 117 -4.96 15.34 -10.99
C ARG A 117 -3.79 15.38 -10.03
N PHE A 118 -3.49 14.23 -9.42
CA PHE A 118 -2.31 14.04 -8.58
C PHE A 118 -1.31 13.19 -9.36
N CYS A 119 -0.27 13.84 -9.89
CA CYS A 119 0.73 13.18 -10.72
C CYS A 119 1.94 12.84 -9.85
N THR A 120 2.26 11.55 -9.74
CA THR A 120 3.40 11.08 -8.98
C THR A 120 4.69 11.66 -9.52
N ILE A 121 5.47 12.26 -8.62
CA ILE A 121 6.79 12.75 -8.91
C ILE A 121 7.68 11.53 -8.77
N GLN A 122 8.13 10.96 -9.89
CA GLN A 122 9.09 9.87 -9.84
C GLN A 122 10.34 10.35 -9.08
N PRO A 123 10.87 9.54 -8.14
CA PRO A 123 12.18 9.80 -7.56
C PRO A 123 13.28 9.69 -8.62
#